data_AF-A0A7K2NVK9-F1
#
_entry.id   AF-A0A7K2NVK9-F1
#
_cell.length_a   1.000
_cell.length_b   1.000
_cell.length_c   1.000
_cell.angle_alpha   90.00
_cell.angle_beta   90.00
_cell.angle_gamma   90.00
#
_symmetry.space_group_name_H-M   'P 1'
#
loop_
_entity.id
_entity.type
_entity.pdbx_description
1 polymer ?
#
loop_
_entity_poly.entity_id
_entity_poly.type
_entity_poly.pdbx_seq_one_letter_code
_entity_poly.pdbx_strand_id
1 'polypeptide(L)'
;LARRHDRPAELQLARARMLERTVRLLQSCRAVTETDNQQAREKLQATPRDLRFPHPRAAADWLRARRPALLAAARLAVADGELDTLARRLMSQLVRAMVAHFGTRAAAPDLYGIHRLVLDVAERRELPREKAAALLNLADLDARTGRTAEALVRYRAALDAGREAKDPY
;
A
#
# COMPACT_ATOMS: atom_id res chain seq x y z
N LEU A 1 -35.83 -9.66 -15.64
CA LEU A 1 -34.47 -9.25 -16.06
C LEU A 1 -33.52 -8.85 -14.91
N ALA A 2 -33.97 -8.63 -13.67
CA ALA A 2 -33.13 -8.08 -12.59
C ALA A 2 -32.04 -9.02 -12.01
N ARG A 3 -32.27 -10.34 -11.92
CA ARG A 3 -31.39 -11.27 -11.17
C ARG A 3 -29.95 -11.45 -11.71
N ARG A 4 -29.65 -11.04 -12.94
CA ARG A 4 -28.31 -11.23 -13.55
C ARG A 4 -27.34 -10.09 -13.22
N HIS A 5 -27.85 -8.90 -12.89
CA HIS A 5 -27.05 -7.70 -12.57
C HIS A 5 -26.82 -7.50 -11.08
N ASP A 6 -27.65 -8.10 -10.22
CA ASP A 6 -27.49 -8.02 -8.76
C ASP A 6 -26.20 -8.72 -8.28
N ARG A 7 -25.87 -9.88 -8.87
CA ARG A 7 -24.73 -10.71 -8.46
C ARG A 7 -23.36 -10.07 -8.71
N PRO A 8 -23.08 -9.42 -9.86
CA PRO A 8 -21.84 -8.66 -10.06
C PRO A 8 -21.64 -7.52 -9.05
N ALA A 9 -22.69 -6.72 -8.79
CA ALA A 9 -22.62 -5.59 -7.86
C ALA A 9 -22.41 -6.07 -6.40
N GLU A 10 -23.09 -7.14 -6.00
CA GLU A 10 -22.89 -7.77 -4.69
C GLU A 10 -21.45 -8.29 -4.51
N LEU A 11 -20.89 -8.92 -5.54
CA LEU A 11 -19.51 -9.40 -5.52
C LEU A 11 -18.50 -8.24 -5.42
N GLN A 12 -18.70 -7.15 -6.16
CA GLN A 12 -17.85 -5.96 -6.10
C GLN A 12 -17.92 -5.32 -4.71
N LEU A 13 -19.12 -5.21 -4.13
CA LEU A 13 -19.32 -4.71 -2.77
C LEU A 13 -18.64 -5.60 -1.72
N ALA A 14 -18.75 -6.92 -1.85
CA ALA A 14 -18.08 -7.87 -0.96
C ALA A 14 -16.55 -7.73 -1.04
N ARG A 15 -15.99 -7.61 -2.26
CA ARG A 15 -14.55 -7.35 -2.47
C ARG A 15 -14.12 -6.03 -1.83
N ALA A 16 -14.87 -4.95 -2.05
CA ALA A 16 -14.59 -3.65 -1.46
C ALA A 16 -14.58 -3.69 0.07
N ARG A 17 -15.56 -4.36 0.69
CA ARG A 17 -15.62 -4.56 2.15
C ARG A 17 -14.44 -5.37 2.68
N MET A 18 -14.04 -6.43 1.97
CA MET A 18 -12.88 -7.24 2.33
C MET A 18 -11.58 -6.42 2.28
N LEU A 19 -11.40 -5.61 1.23
CA LEU A 19 -10.25 -4.71 1.11
C LEU A 19 -10.25 -3.65 2.21
N GLU A 20 -11.39 -3.01 2.48
CA GLU A 20 -11.53 -2.01 3.55
C GLU A 20 -11.18 -2.62 4.92
N ARG A 21 -11.67 -3.83 5.22
CA ARG A 21 -11.28 -4.54 6.45
C ARG A 21 -9.79 -4.81 6.51
N THR A 22 -9.18 -5.22 5.39
CA THR A 22 -7.74 -5.47 5.29
C THR A 22 -6.92 -4.20 5.51
N VAL A 23 -7.36 -3.06 4.97
CA VAL A 23 -6.77 -1.74 5.20
C VAL A 23 -6.77 -1.40 6.70
N ARG A 24 -7.90 -1.60 7.39
CA ARG A 24 -8.01 -1.35 8.84
C ARG A 24 -7.11 -2.27 9.67
N LEU A 25 -7.00 -3.55 9.28
CA LEU A 25 -6.05 -4.48 9.91
C LEU A 25 -4.61 -4.02 9.75
N LEU A 26 -4.19 -3.57 8.57
CA LEU A 26 -2.84 -3.05 8.35
C LEU A 26 -2.58 -1.76 9.14
N GLN A 27 -3.57 -0.88 9.26
CA GLN A 27 -3.49 0.30 10.12
C GLN A 27 -3.26 -0.08 11.59
N SER A 28 -4.04 -1.03 12.13
CA SER A 28 -3.84 -1.51 13.50
C SER A 28 -2.51 -2.25 13.67
N CYS A 29 -2.11 -3.05 12.67
CA CYS A 29 -0.84 -3.76 12.63
C CYS A 29 0.34 -2.79 12.75
N ARG A 30 0.27 -1.64 12.09
CA ARG A 30 1.27 -0.59 12.21
C ARG A 30 1.15 0.18 13.53
N ALA A 31 -0.05 0.58 13.92
CA ALA A 31 -0.27 1.42 15.09
C ALA A 31 0.25 0.79 16.39
N VAL A 32 0.21 -0.54 16.53
CA VAL A 32 0.72 -1.22 17.73
C VAL A 32 2.24 -1.05 17.92
N THR A 33 3.00 -0.67 16.87
CA THR A 33 4.44 -0.36 16.99
C THR A 33 4.73 1.06 17.46
N GLU A 34 3.73 1.96 17.47
CA GLU A 34 3.88 3.35 17.88
C GLU A 34 3.72 3.49 19.39
N THR A 35 4.59 2.81 20.16
CA THR A 35 4.44 2.71 21.61
C THR A 35 4.53 4.05 22.30
N ASP A 36 5.26 5.05 21.78
CA ASP A 36 5.46 6.32 22.48
C ASP A 36 4.52 7.45 22.01
N ASN A 37 3.58 7.13 21.13
CA ASN A 37 2.63 8.10 20.58
C ASN A 37 1.25 7.98 21.27
N GLN A 38 0.94 8.93 22.15
CA GLN A 38 -0.33 8.95 22.89
C GLN A 38 -1.56 8.93 21.96
N GLN A 39 -1.51 9.69 20.86
CA GLN A 39 -2.61 9.73 19.90
C GLN A 39 -2.80 8.39 19.17
N ALA A 40 -1.71 7.67 18.90
CA ALA A 40 -1.78 6.34 18.29
C ALA A 40 -2.38 5.31 19.25
N ARG A 41 -2.03 5.39 20.55
CA ARG A 41 -2.62 4.53 21.59
C ARG A 41 -4.12 4.73 21.70
N GLU A 42 -4.60 5.97 21.73
CA GLU A 42 -6.03 6.30 21.79
C GLU A 42 -6.79 5.76 20.56
N LYS A 43 -6.26 5.99 19.36
CA LYS A 43 -6.82 5.44 18.11
C LYS A 43 -6.87 3.91 18.13
N LEU A 44 -5.85 3.25 18.67
CA LEU A 44 -5.83 1.80 18.80
C LEU A 44 -6.87 1.29 19.80
N GLN A 45 -7.08 1.98 20.93
CA GLN A 45 -8.11 1.63 21.91
C GLN A 45 -9.53 1.76 21.35
N ALA A 46 -9.76 2.77 20.50
CA ALA A 46 -11.03 2.96 19.78
C ALA A 46 -11.28 1.93 18.66
N THR A 47 -10.27 1.14 18.29
CA THR A 47 -10.39 0.12 17.25
C THR A 47 -11.17 -1.11 17.77
N PRO A 48 -12.09 -1.69 16.97
CA PRO A 48 -12.77 -2.94 17.32
C PRO A 48 -11.80 -4.06 17.75
N ARG A 49 -12.17 -4.88 18.74
CA ARG A 49 -11.28 -5.91 19.33
C ARG A 49 -10.79 -6.92 18.29
N ASP A 50 -11.64 -7.28 17.32
CA ASP A 50 -11.34 -8.21 16.24
C ASP A 50 -10.34 -7.67 15.20
N LEU A 51 -10.04 -6.37 15.25
CA LEU A 51 -9.06 -5.71 14.39
C LEU A 51 -7.78 -5.32 15.13
N ARG A 52 -7.70 -5.55 16.44
CA ARG A 52 -6.56 -5.19 17.27
C ARG A 52 -5.53 -6.31 17.36
N PHE A 53 -4.27 -5.90 17.49
CA PHE A 53 -3.18 -6.79 17.86
C PHE A 53 -2.82 -6.60 19.33
N PRO A 54 -2.57 -7.69 20.09
CA PRO A 54 -2.29 -7.59 21.52
C PRO A 54 -0.92 -6.97 21.82
N HIS A 55 0.07 -7.12 20.93
CA HIS A 55 1.41 -6.57 21.08
C HIS A 55 2.14 -6.51 19.72
N PRO A 56 3.25 -5.75 19.58
CA PRO A 56 3.98 -5.60 18.32
C PRO A 56 4.39 -6.92 17.67
N ARG A 57 4.88 -7.88 18.48
CA ARG A 57 5.30 -9.20 17.96
C ARG A 57 4.15 -9.99 17.30
N ALA A 58 2.94 -9.96 17.86
CA ALA A 58 1.78 -10.64 17.28
C ALA A 58 1.39 -10.01 15.93
N ALA A 59 1.49 -8.69 15.80
CA ALA A 59 1.29 -7.99 14.54
C ALA A 59 2.37 -8.35 13.50
N ALA A 60 3.64 -8.42 13.91
CA ALA A 60 4.75 -8.83 13.03
C ALA A 60 4.56 -10.26 12.51
N ASP A 61 4.16 -11.19 13.37
CA ASP A 61 3.94 -12.60 13.02
C ASP A 61 2.74 -12.76 12.08
N TRP A 62 1.64 -12.04 12.36
CA TRP A 62 0.50 -11.95 11.44
C TRP A 62 0.90 -11.39 10.07
N LEU A 63 1.66 -10.28 10.05
CA LEU A 63 2.08 -9.64 8.81
C LEU A 63 2.97 -10.58 8.00
N ARG A 64 3.91 -11.29 8.65
CA ARG A 64 4.78 -12.27 8.00
C ARG A 64 3.98 -13.43 7.40
N ALA A 65 3.02 -13.98 8.15
CA ALA A 65 2.18 -15.08 7.68
C ALA A 65 1.22 -14.65 6.55
N ARG A 66 0.68 -13.43 6.59
CA ARG A 66 -0.29 -12.93 5.59
C ARG A 66 0.36 -12.25 4.40
N ARG A 67 1.65 -11.95 4.45
CA ARG A 67 2.43 -11.25 3.41
C ARG A 67 2.14 -11.75 1.99
N PRO A 68 2.20 -13.06 1.66
CA PRO A 68 1.91 -13.52 0.30
C PRO A 68 0.48 -13.19 -0.15
N ALA A 69 -0.50 -13.40 0.74
CA ALA A 69 -1.91 -13.14 0.44
C ALA A 69 -2.22 -11.64 0.28
N LEU A 70 -1.58 -10.78 1.10
CA LEU A 70 -1.73 -9.32 1.00
C LEU A 70 -1.18 -8.79 -0.31
N LEU A 71 0.00 -9.27 -0.74
CA LEU A 71 0.59 -8.92 -2.03
C LEU A 71 -0.26 -9.43 -3.20
N ALA A 72 -0.81 -10.63 -3.11
CA ALA A 72 -1.73 -11.16 -4.12
C ALA A 72 -3.02 -10.32 -4.21
N ALA A 73 -3.60 -9.94 -3.06
CA ALA A 73 -4.78 -9.06 -3.02
C ALA A 73 -4.51 -7.70 -3.66
N ALA A 74 -3.33 -7.10 -3.44
CA ALA A 74 -2.93 -5.86 -4.09
C ALA A 74 -2.85 -6.02 -5.61
N ARG A 75 -2.18 -7.08 -6.11
CA ARG A 75 -2.09 -7.37 -7.55
C ARG A 75 -3.47 -7.56 -8.19
N LEU A 76 -4.33 -8.33 -7.54
CA LEU A 76 -5.70 -8.58 -8.03
C LEU A 76 -6.53 -7.31 -8.07
N ALA A 77 -6.48 -6.47 -7.03
CA ALA A 77 -7.22 -5.22 -6.99
C ALA A 77 -6.76 -4.22 -8.06
N VAL A 78 -5.45 -4.18 -8.35
CA VAL A 78 -4.88 -3.30 -9.39
C VAL A 78 -5.20 -3.80 -10.79
N ALA A 79 -5.20 -5.12 -11.00
CA ALA A 79 -5.55 -5.74 -12.29
C ALA A 79 -7.05 -5.61 -12.60
N ASP A 80 -7.93 -5.66 -11.59
CA ASP A 80 -9.37 -5.44 -11.72
C ASP A 80 -9.70 -3.98 -12.06
N GLY A 81 -8.94 -3.01 -11.51
CA GLY A 81 -9.05 -1.58 -11.85
C GLY A 81 -10.27 -0.85 -11.29
N GLU A 82 -11.32 -1.58 -10.94
CA GLU A 82 -12.59 -1.04 -10.44
C GLU A 82 -12.50 -0.40 -9.05
N LEU A 83 -11.48 -0.78 -8.26
CA LEU A 83 -11.31 -0.38 -6.86
C LEU A 83 -10.01 0.39 -6.62
N ASP A 84 -9.52 1.14 -7.61
CA ASP A 84 -8.22 1.82 -7.58
C ASP A 84 -7.99 2.70 -6.34
N THR A 85 -9.03 3.39 -5.84
CA THR A 85 -8.90 4.17 -4.59
C THR A 85 -8.65 3.27 -3.37
N LEU A 86 -9.33 2.12 -3.27
CA LEU A 86 -9.08 1.14 -2.20
C LEU A 86 -7.75 0.41 -2.39
N ALA A 87 -7.39 0.07 -3.63
CA ALA A 87 -6.12 -0.56 -3.96
C ALA A 87 -4.94 0.33 -3.53
N ARG A 88 -4.98 1.63 -3.84
CA ARG A 88 -3.99 2.61 -3.38
C ARG A 88 -3.92 2.69 -1.86
N ARG A 89 -5.06 2.73 -1.16
CA ARG A 89 -5.11 2.72 0.31
C ARG A 89 -4.50 1.44 0.88
N LEU A 90 -4.81 0.27 0.31
CA LEU A 90 -4.23 -1.01 0.70
C LEU A 90 -2.70 -0.99 0.55
N MET A 91 -2.20 -0.63 -0.63
CA MET A 91 -0.75 -0.57 -0.91
C MET A 91 -0.03 0.39 0.04
N SER A 92 -0.60 1.58 0.28
CA SER A 92 -0.04 2.57 1.20
C SER A 92 0.08 2.03 2.63
N GLN A 93 -0.98 1.38 3.15
CA GLN A 93 -0.93 0.79 4.49
C GLN A 93 -0.01 -0.43 4.57
N LEU A 94 0.08 -1.21 3.49
CA LEU A 94 0.97 -2.37 3.41
C LEU A 94 2.45 -1.95 3.49
N VAL A 95 2.85 -0.96 2.68
CA VAL A 95 4.21 -0.38 2.73
C VAL A 95 4.53 0.13 4.13
N ARG A 96 3.63 0.93 4.73
CA ARG A 96 3.86 1.49 6.06
C ARG A 96 3.96 0.43 7.15
N ALA A 97 3.15 -0.63 7.08
CA ALA A 97 3.22 -1.74 8.03
C ALA A 97 4.51 -2.56 7.84
N MET A 98 4.92 -2.87 6.61
CA MET A 98 6.15 -3.61 6.33
C MET A 98 7.39 -2.84 6.79
N VAL A 99 7.46 -1.53 6.53
CA VAL A 99 8.58 -0.70 6.97
C VAL A 99 8.63 -0.62 8.50
N ALA A 100 7.48 -0.47 9.17
CA ALA A 100 7.45 -0.41 10.64
C ALA A 100 7.91 -1.71 11.32
N HIS A 101 7.61 -2.88 10.73
CA HIS A 101 7.93 -4.18 11.34
C HIS A 101 9.25 -4.80 10.88
N PHE A 102 9.64 -4.58 9.62
CA PHE A 102 10.78 -5.25 9.01
C PHE A 102 11.90 -4.27 8.64
N GLY A 103 11.63 -2.96 8.63
CA GLY A 103 12.52 -1.95 8.08
C GLY A 103 12.60 -1.99 6.56
N THR A 104 13.03 -0.88 5.97
CA THR A 104 13.08 -0.70 4.51
C THR A 104 13.95 -1.73 3.80
N ARG A 105 15.09 -2.11 4.40
CA ARG A 105 16.04 -3.04 3.77
C ARG A 105 15.47 -4.46 3.65
N ALA A 106 14.88 -5.01 4.72
CA ALA A 106 14.33 -6.37 4.69
C ALA A 106 13.02 -6.45 3.88
N ALA A 107 12.30 -5.34 3.76
CA ALA A 107 11.08 -5.24 2.95
C ALA A 107 11.35 -4.91 1.46
N ALA A 108 12.58 -4.54 1.08
CA ALA A 108 12.89 -3.98 -0.24
C ALA A 108 12.33 -4.75 -1.46
N PRO A 109 12.40 -6.10 -1.55
CA PRO A 109 11.84 -6.83 -2.68
C PRO A 109 10.32 -6.64 -2.84
N ASP A 110 9.59 -6.58 -1.73
CA ASP A 110 8.15 -6.34 -1.76
C ASP A 110 7.81 -4.90 -2.05
N LEU A 111 8.54 -3.96 -1.42
CA LEU A 111 8.34 -2.54 -1.66
C LEU A 111 8.51 -2.25 -3.16
N TYR A 112 9.51 -2.86 -3.80
CA TYR A 112 9.69 -2.76 -5.25
C TYR A 112 8.44 -3.21 -6.02
N GLY A 113 7.91 -4.39 -5.68
CA GLY A 113 6.68 -4.91 -6.28
C GLY A 113 5.46 -4.01 -6.06
N ILE A 114 5.31 -3.48 -4.84
CA ILE A 114 4.19 -2.59 -4.50
C ILE A 114 4.32 -1.25 -5.21
N HIS A 115 5.50 -0.64 -5.27
CA HIS A 115 5.68 0.64 -5.94
C HIS A 115 5.46 0.55 -7.46
N ARG A 116 5.75 -0.60 -8.08
CA ARG A 116 5.34 -0.86 -9.47
C ARG A 116 3.82 -0.84 -9.62
N LEU A 117 3.10 -1.53 -8.74
CA LEU A 117 1.63 -1.50 -8.76
C LEU A 117 1.05 -0.10 -8.51
N VAL A 118 1.68 0.69 -7.62
CA VAL A 118 1.29 2.09 -7.39
C VAL A 118 1.51 2.92 -8.66
N LEU A 119 2.63 2.71 -9.37
CA LEU A 119 2.91 3.39 -10.64
C LEU A 119 1.84 3.04 -11.69
N ASP A 120 1.50 1.75 -11.85
CA ASP A 120 0.48 1.30 -12.80
C ASP A 120 -0.89 1.99 -12.55
N VAL A 121 -1.30 2.12 -11.28
CA VAL A 121 -2.54 2.82 -10.92
C VAL A 121 -2.40 4.33 -11.15
N ALA A 122 -1.27 4.92 -10.79
CA ALA A 122 -1.05 6.36 -10.93
C ALA A 122 -1.07 6.81 -12.39
N GLU A 123 -0.49 6.02 -13.29
CA GLU A 123 -0.52 6.28 -14.73
C GLU A 123 -1.94 6.13 -15.29
N ARG A 124 -2.63 5.02 -14.99
CA ARG A 124 -4.02 4.80 -15.44
C ARG A 124 -4.98 5.89 -14.98
N ARG A 125 -4.77 6.44 -13.77
CA ARG A 125 -5.66 7.42 -13.14
C ARG A 125 -5.20 8.86 -13.33
N GLU A 126 -4.13 9.09 -14.09
CA GLU A 126 -3.53 10.42 -14.33
C GLU A 126 -3.25 11.18 -13.02
N LEU A 127 -2.53 10.50 -12.11
CA LEU A 127 -2.19 11.01 -10.78
C LEU A 127 -0.71 11.41 -10.74
N PRO A 128 -0.34 12.64 -11.13
CA PRO A 128 1.06 13.00 -11.34
C PRO A 128 1.87 13.03 -10.03
N ARG A 129 1.26 13.39 -8.89
CA ARG A 129 1.91 13.33 -7.57
C ARG A 129 2.26 11.90 -7.15
N GLU A 130 1.28 11.00 -7.24
CA GLU A 130 1.49 9.59 -6.92
C GLU A 130 2.45 8.91 -7.89
N LYS A 131 2.42 9.29 -9.17
CA LYS A 131 3.38 8.82 -10.18
C LYS A 131 4.80 9.24 -9.81
N ALA A 132 5.01 10.52 -9.49
CA ALA A 132 6.30 11.03 -9.04
C ALA A 132 6.81 10.27 -7.80
N ALA A 133 5.95 10.12 -6.78
CA ALA A 133 6.31 9.40 -5.56
C ALA A 133 6.67 7.92 -5.82
N ALA A 134 5.91 7.22 -6.68
CA ALA A 134 6.20 5.83 -7.02
C ALA A 134 7.54 5.69 -7.76
N LEU A 135 7.82 6.59 -8.72
CA LEU A 135 9.07 6.62 -9.47
C LEU A 135 10.28 6.90 -8.56
N LEU A 136 10.18 7.86 -7.63
CA LEU A 136 11.22 8.13 -6.64
C LEU A 136 11.52 6.91 -5.78
N ASN A 137 10.48 6.27 -5.23
CA ASN A 137 10.68 5.09 -4.38
C ASN A 137 11.30 3.91 -5.16
N LEU A 138 10.93 3.72 -6.43
CA LEU A 138 11.56 2.71 -7.29
C LEU A 138 13.03 3.05 -7.57
N ALA A 139 13.32 4.31 -7.89
CA ALA A 139 14.68 4.79 -8.15
C ALA A 139 15.59 4.60 -6.93
N ASP A 140 15.11 4.90 -5.72
CA ASP A 140 15.85 4.68 -4.47
C ASP A 140 16.20 3.20 -4.25
N LEU A 141 15.27 2.30 -4.59
CA LEU A 141 15.50 0.85 -4.49
C LEU A 141 16.48 0.36 -5.57
N ASP A 142 16.41 0.89 -6.78
CA ASP A 142 17.37 0.61 -7.86
C ASP A 142 18.78 1.06 -7.50
N ALA A 143 18.93 2.29 -7.02
CA ALA A 143 20.22 2.85 -6.60
C ALA A 143 20.87 1.99 -5.52
N ARG A 144 20.10 1.57 -4.51
CA ARG A 144 20.57 0.71 -3.41
C ARG A 144 20.97 -0.70 -3.85
N THR A 145 20.51 -1.15 -5.02
CA THR A 145 20.83 -2.48 -5.57
C THR A 145 21.84 -2.43 -6.71
N GLY A 146 22.45 -1.26 -6.96
CA GLY A 146 23.48 -1.07 -7.99
C GLY A 146 22.94 -0.83 -9.41
N ARG A 147 21.61 -0.74 -9.59
CA ARG A 147 20.94 -0.39 -10.86
C ARG A 147 20.92 1.11 -11.08
N THR A 148 22.12 1.71 -11.13
CA THR A 148 22.29 3.18 -11.13
C THR A 148 21.74 3.84 -12.39
N ALA A 149 21.86 3.20 -13.56
CA ALA A 149 21.32 3.72 -14.81
C ALA A 149 19.79 3.78 -14.79
N GLU A 150 19.14 2.71 -14.33
CA GLU A 150 17.69 2.63 -14.19
C GLU A 150 17.17 3.61 -13.13
N ALA A 151 17.89 3.75 -12.02
CA ALA A 151 17.59 4.74 -10.99
C ALA A 151 17.60 6.16 -11.59
N LEU A 152 18.62 6.52 -12.37
CA LEU A 152 18.71 7.86 -13.00
C LEU A 152 17.55 8.13 -13.96
N VAL A 153 17.14 7.14 -14.77
CA VAL A 153 15.97 7.27 -15.65
C VAL A 153 14.71 7.51 -14.83
N ARG A 154 14.50 6.75 -13.76
CA ARG A 154 13.32 6.90 -12.90
C ARG A 154 13.31 8.22 -12.12
N TYR A 155 14.45 8.69 -11.63
CA TYR A 155 14.54 10.01 -10.99
C TYR A 155 14.15 11.14 -11.94
N ARG A 156 14.61 11.10 -13.20
CA ARG A 156 14.22 12.10 -14.20
C ARG A 156 12.72 12.06 -14.48
N ALA A 157 12.16 10.87 -14.70
CA ALA A 157 10.73 10.69 -14.90
C ALA A 157 9.90 11.17 -13.70
N ALA A 158 10.42 11.01 -12.46
CA ALA A 158 9.78 11.52 -11.27
C ALA A 158 9.73 13.05 -11.22
N LEU A 159 10.83 13.72 -11.59
CA LEU A 159 10.87 15.19 -11.68
C LEU A 159 9.88 15.71 -12.72
N ASP A 160 9.78 15.04 -13.87
CA ASP A 160 8.83 15.43 -14.92
C ASP A 160 7.38 15.29 -14.45
N ALA A 161 7.04 14.18 -13.78
CA ALA A 161 5.72 13.99 -13.16
C ALA A 161 5.45 15.00 -12.03
N GLY A 162 6.47 15.36 -11.23
CA GLY A 162 6.34 16.37 -10.17
C GLY A 162 6.04 17.77 -10.72
N ARG A 163 6.67 18.14 -11.83
CA ARG A 163 6.38 19.41 -12.54
C ARG A 163 4.95 19.46 -13.05
N GLU A 164 4.46 18.37 -13.64
CA GLU A 164 3.07 18.24 -14.10
C GLU A 164 2.08 18.42 -12.93
N ALA A 165 2.42 17.88 -11.76
CA ALA A 165 1.61 18.00 -10.56
C ALA A 165 1.58 19.40 -9.92
N LYS A 166 2.38 20.36 -10.43
CA LYS A 166 2.67 21.64 -9.77
C LYS A 166 3.08 21.44 -8.30
N ASP A 167 3.85 20.37 -8.05
CA ASP A 167 4.39 20.12 -6.71
C ASP A 167 5.45 21.21 -6.42
N PRO A 168 5.36 21.97 -5.31
CA PRO A 168 6.29 23.06 -5.03
C PRO A 168 7.71 22.60 -4.62
N TYR A 169 7.96 21.30 -4.54
CA TYR A 169 9.26 20.72 -4.18
C TYR A 169 10.05 20.26 -5.41
#